data_AF-A0A2D9PPW4-F1
#
_entry.id   AF-A0A2D9PPW4-F1
#
_cell.length_a   1.000
_cell.length_b   1.000
_cell.length_c   1.000
_cell.angle_alpha   90.00
_cell.angle_beta   90.00
_cell.angle_gamma   90.00
#
_symmetry.space_group_name_H-M   'P 1'
#
loop_
_entity.id
_entity.type
_entity.pdbx_description
1 polymer ?
#
loop_
_entity_poly.entity_id
_entity_poly.type
_entity_poly.pdbx_seq_one_letter_code
_entity_poly.pdbx_strand_id
1 'polypeptide(L)'
;MQRLSPDGRLVVIDVFPGQDMGDVSRALFALDLELHVPSGKLVDPIDLKTMLEESGLRSPKYSHLNEVPHIYGIMVAQKQSS
;
A
#
# COMPACT_ATOMS: atom_id res chain seq x y z
N MET A 1 -12.15 13.20 12.44
CA MET A 1 -12.58 12.03 11.64
C MET A 1 -11.92 10.79 12.20
N GLN A 2 -12.64 9.88 12.85
CA GLN A 2 -12.15 8.52 13.06
C GLN A 2 -13.28 7.56 12.69
N ARG A 3 -13.26 7.10 11.42
CA ARG A 3 -14.27 6.20 10.86
C ARG A 3 -14.00 4.71 11.18
N LEU A 4 -12.85 4.42 11.77
CA LEU A 4 -12.52 3.07 12.25
C LEU A 4 -13.08 2.88 13.66
N SER A 5 -13.83 1.79 13.86
CA SER A 5 -14.22 1.31 15.18
C SER A 5 -12.97 1.00 16.03
N PRO A 6 -13.07 0.97 17.38
CA PRO A 6 -12.06 0.33 18.21
C PRO A 6 -11.68 -1.05 17.64
N ASP A 7 -10.39 -1.38 17.64
CA ASP A 7 -9.80 -2.58 17.01
C ASP A 7 -10.11 -2.78 15.52
N GLY A 8 -10.67 -1.77 14.85
CA GLY A 8 -10.93 -1.77 13.42
C GLY A 8 -9.62 -1.89 12.64
N ARG A 9 -9.66 -2.63 11.52
CA ARG A 9 -8.51 -2.83 10.63
C ARG A 9 -8.68 -2.01 9.36
N LEU A 10 -7.61 -1.32 8.98
CA LEU A 10 -7.43 -0.75 7.65
C LEU A 10 -6.66 -1.77 6.80
N VAL A 11 -7.18 -2.08 5.62
CA VAL A 11 -6.49 -2.91 4.63
C VAL A 11 -6.28 -2.08 3.38
N VAL A 12 -5.03 -1.96 2.93
CA VAL A 12 -4.64 -1.35 1.67
C VAL A 12 -4.16 -2.46 0.75
N ILE A 13 -4.74 -2.54 -0.44
CA ILE A 13 -4.29 -3.41 -1.52
C ILE A 13 -3.95 -2.49 -2.68
N ASP A 14 -2.68 -2.49 -3.06
CA ASP A 14 -2.15 -1.57 -4.07
C ASP A 14 -0.95 -2.19 -4.80
N VAL A 15 -0.45 -1.46 -5.80
CA VAL A 15 0.77 -1.77 -6.54
C VAL A 15 1.98 -1.28 -5.74
N PHE A 16 2.88 -2.20 -5.39
CA PHE A 16 4.08 -1.91 -4.60
C PHE A 16 5.36 -2.40 -5.31
N PRO A 17 6.50 -1.69 -5.15
CA PRO A 17 7.81 -2.19 -5.57
C PRO A 17 8.28 -3.38 -4.73
N GLY A 18 9.27 -4.14 -5.23
CA GLY A 18 9.96 -5.21 -4.47
C GLY A 18 9.76 -6.63 -4.98
N GLN A 19 9.06 -6.82 -6.11
CA GLN A 19 8.93 -8.12 -6.79
C GLN A 19 9.60 -8.06 -8.17
N ASP A 20 10.79 -8.65 -8.31
CA ASP A 20 11.57 -8.65 -9.55
C ASP A 20 10.76 -9.17 -10.75
N MET A 21 9.93 -10.21 -10.55
CA MET A 21 9.07 -10.79 -11.59
C MET A 21 8.00 -9.82 -12.10
N GLY A 22 7.66 -8.78 -11.33
CA GLY A 22 6.65 -7.78 -11.66
C GLY A 22 7.22 -6.44 -12.11
N ASP A 23 8.54 -6.27 -12.18
CA ASP A 23 9.16 -4.95 -12.40
C ASP A 23 8.73 -4.30 -13.72
N VAL A 24 8.67 -5.07 -14.81
CA VAL A 24 8.21 -4.55 -16.11
C VAL A 24 6.75 -4.12 -16.03
N SER A 25 5.88 -4.97 -15.49
CA SER A 25 4.45 -4.68 -15.32
C SER A 25 4.22 -3.44 -14.46
N ARG A 26 4.99 -3.30 -13.37
CA ARG A 26 4.93 -2.15 -12.47
C ARG A 26 5.41 -0.86 -13.15
N ALA A 27 6.48 -0.91 -13.94
CA ALA A 27 6.97 0.25 -14.68
C ALA A 27 5.96 0.73 -15.73
N LEU A 28 5.32 -0.21 -16.45
CA LEU A 28 4.25 0.12 -17.39
C LEU A 28 3.04 0.74 -16.68
N PHE A 29 2.65 0.20 -15.52
CA PHE A 29 1.58 0.77 -14.70
C PHE A 29 1.91 2.19 -14.22
N ALA A 30 3.15 2.44 -13.77
CA ALA A 30 3.56 3.77 -13.33
C ALA A 30 3.47 4.80 -14.47
N LEU A 31 3.90 4.42 -15.68
CA LEU A 31 3.78 5.27 -16.86
C LEU A 31 2.32 5.57 -17.20
N ASP A 32 1.46 4.54 -17.19
CA ASP A 32 0.02 4.71 -17.42
C ASP A 32 -0.62 5.61 -16.37
N LEU A 33 -0.22 5.46 -15.10
CA LEU A 33 -0.70 6.28 -13.99
C LEU A 33 -0.34 7.76 -14.17
N GLU A 34 0.90 8.08 -14.58
CA GLU A 34 1.34 9.45 -14.82
C GLU A 34 0.57 10.12 -15.98
N LEU A 35 0.19 9.35 -17.01
CA LEU A 35 -0.58 9.85 -18.14
C LEU A 35 -2.02 10.21 -17.76
N HIS A 36 -2.62 9.47 -16.83
CA HIS A 36 -4.04 9.60 -16.50
C HIS A 36 -4.31 10.34 -15.18
N VAL A 37 -3.34 10.40 -14.28
CA VAL A 37 -3.48 10.98 -12.94
C VAL A 37 -2.32 11.93 -12.66
N PRO A 38 -2.51 13.26 -12.80
CA PRO A 38 -1.42 14.25 -12.72
C PRO A 38 -0.58 14.24 -11.43
N SER A 39 -1.10 13.70 -10.33
CA SER A 39 -0.38 13.54 -9.06
C SER A 39 -0.27 12.08 -8.61
N GLY A 40 -0.62 11.14 -9.50
CA GLY A 40 -0.56 9.71 -9.24
C GLY A 40 0.89 9.24 -9.23
N LYS A 41 1.26 8.52 -8.17
CA LYS A 41 2.57 7.90 -8.06
C LYS A 41 2.46 6.59 -7.30
N LEU A 42 3.31 5.65 -7.64
CA LEU A 42 3.52 4.48 -6.79
C LEU A 42 4.19 4.93 -5.47
N VAL A 43 3.77 4.30 -4.38
CA VAL A 43 4.27 4.60 -3.03
C VAL A 43 5.05 3.40 -2.53
N ASP A 44 6.21 3.66 -1.93
CA ASP A 44 6.99 2.61 -1.28
C ASP A 44 6.24 2.08 -0.05
N PRO A 45 6.16 0.75 0.16
CA PRO A 45 5.46 0.19 1.31
C PRO A 45 6.07 0.66 2.66
N ILE A 46 7.34 1.02 2.71
CA ILE A 46 7.99 1.57 3.91
C ILE A 46 7.46 2.98 4.21
N ASP A 47 7.31 3.82 3.18
CA ASP A 47 6.76 5.17 3.33
C ASP A 47 5.30 5.11 3.78
N LEU A 48 4.49 4.27 3.14
CA LEU A 48 3.09 4.07 3.53
C LEU A 48 2.99 3.57 4.97
N LYS A 49 3.82 2.59 5.36
CA LYS A 49 3.86 2.09 6.74
C LYS A 49 4.12 3.23 7.74
N THR A 50 5.12 4.07 7.46
CA THR A 50 5.49 5.22 8.29
C THR A 50 4.31 6.19 8.41
N MET A 51 3.66 6.54 7.30
CA MET A 51 2.47 7.40 7.31
C MET A 51 1.32 6.83 8.13
N LEU A 52 1.07 5.51 8.06
CA LEU A 52 0.03 4.87 8.85
C LEU A 52 0.36 4.92 10.35
N GLU A 53 1.62 4.69 10.72
CA GLU A 53 2.08 4.80 12.11
C GLU A 53 1.92 6.23 12.66
N GLU A 54 2.32 7.24 11.89
CA GLU A 54 2.16 8.66 12.24
C GLU A 54 0.68 9.07 12.37
N SER A 55 -0.22 8.40 11.64
CA SER A 55 -1.67 8.61 11.74
C SER A 55 -2.33 7.99 12.98
N GLY A 56 -1.57 7.25 13.80
CA GLY A 56 -2.05 6.57 15.00
C GLY A 56 -2.58 5.15 14.77
N LEU A 57 -2.34 4.57 13.59
CA LEU A 57 -2.58 3.15 13.35
C LEU A 57 -1.36 2.35 13.81
N ARG A 58 -1.58 1.22 14.50
CA ARG A 58 -0.51 0.38 15.02
C ARG A 58 -0.28 -0.84 14.16
N SER A 59 0.95 -1.32 14.20
CA SER A 59 1.41 -2.58 13.61
C SER A 59 1.07 -2.74 12.12
N PRO A 60 1.39 -1.79 11.21
CA PRO A 60 1.21 -2.05 9.79
C PRO A 60 2.07 -3.24 9.38
N LYS A 61 1.41 -4.29 8.89
CA LYS A 61 2.04 -5.49 8.35
C LYS A 61 1.87 -5.48 6.85
N TYR A 62 2.98 -5.66 6.16
CA TYR A 62 3.04 -5.68 4.72
C TYR A 62 3.43 -7.08 4.22
N SER A 63 2.82 -7.51 3.13
CA SER A 63 3.24 -8.69 2.36
C SER A 63 2.96 -8.46 0.89
N HIS A 64 3.84 -8.99 0.04
CA HIS A 64 3.53 -9.16 -1.36
C HIS A 64 2.43 -10.21 -1.55
N LEU A 65 1.61 -10.01 -2.60
CA LEU A 65 0.74 -11.05 -3.14
C LEU A 65 1.51 -11.74 -4.26
N ASN A 66 1.80 -13.02 -4.06
CA ASN A 66 2.62 -13.81 -4.99
C ASN A 66 1.79 -14.37 -6.16
N GLU A 67 1.15 -13.47 -6.91
CA GLU A 67 0.29 -13.81 -8.04
C GLU A 67 0.63 -12.92 -9.24
N VAL A 68 0.56 -13.47 -10.45
CA VAL A 68 0.77 -12.72 -11.70
C VAL A 68 -0.22 -11.53 -11.74
N PRO A 69 0.25 -10.28 -11.99
CA PRO A 69 1.54 -9.90 -12.58
C PRO A 69 2.66 -9.56 -11.58
N HIS A 70 2.59 -10.02 -10.33
CA HIS A 70 3.58 -9.82 -9.26
C HIS A 70 3.81 -8.35 -8.90
N ILE A 71 2.76 -7.53 -8.96
CA ILE A 71 2.85 -6.10 -8.62
C ILE A 71 2.09 -5.73 -7.36
N TYR A 72 1.17 -6.59 -6.92
CA TYR A 72 0.31 -6.28 -5.79
C TYR A 72 0.94 -6.63 -4.45
N GLY A 73 0.58 -5.85 -3.45
CA GLY A 73 0.83 -6.12 -2.05
C GLY A 73 -0.38 -5.80 -1.20
N ILE A 74 -0.36 -6.32 0.02
CA ILE A 74 -1.37 -6.07 1.04
C ILE A 74 -0.70 -5.45 2.26
N MET A 75 -1.26 -4.37 2.75
CA MET A 75 -0.89 -3.76 4.02
C MET A 75 -2.08 -3.74 4.96
N VAL A 76 -1.89 -4.25 6.18
CA VAL A 76 -2.93 -4.29 7.21
C VAL A 76 -2.45 -3.53 8.44
N ALA A 77 -3.20 -2.52 8.87
CA ALA A 77 -2.95 -1.76 10.08
C ALA A 77 -4.19 -1.75 10.98
N GLN A 78 -4.01 -1.60 12.29
CA GLN A 78 -5.11 -1.63 13.26
C GLN A 78 -5.23 -0.31 14.00
N LYS A 79 -6.46 0.15 14.21
CA LYS A 79 -6.72 1.29 15.08
C LYS A 79 -6.34 0.93 16.51
N GLN A 80 -5.57 1.80 17.15
CA GLN A 80 -5.36 1.71 18.59
C GLN A 80 -6.70 1.86 19.33
N SER A 81 -7.05 0.86 20.13
CA SER A 81 -8.13 1.00 21.10
C SER A 81 -7.73 2.09 22.09
N SER A 82 -8.53 3.18 22.09
CA SER A 82 -8.40 4.30 23.01
C SER A 82 -8.82 3.88 24.41
#